data_AF-A0A5K1UAM5-F1
#
_entry.id   AF-A0A5K1UAM5-F1
#
_cell.length_a   1.000
_cell.length_b   1.000
_cell.length_c   1.000
_cell.angle_alpha   90.00
_cell.angle_beta   90.00
_cell.angle_gamma   90.00
#
_symmetry.space_group_name_H-M   'P 1'
#
loop_
_entity.id
_entity.type
_entity.pdbx_description
1 polymer ?
#
loop_
_entity_poly.entity_id
_entity_poly.type
_entity_poly.pdbx_seq_one_letter_code
_entity_poly.pdbx_strand_id
1 'polypeptide(L)'
;MEINIKETTQEEIRLFISSHPVTNPLLFYLNTSSVFIPQQEYSQWLQLIYKTLIEINESYSVLFVLLIPRVNLFPRYNNVGVGGTFDRLHCGHYSLIQTALFTSSSHLAIAITGDALLHSKQNYELIHSFTTRQTQIIDLLHTINKYYPIPPYTISEINQPEGTSTTDPTLDCLIVSEETQKTISFINNKRIMNGFQPLHSITINLILTTDGSKFSSSTLRSREKSMNQCQ
;
A
#
# COMPACT_ATOMS: atom_id res chain seq x y z
N MET A 1 2.12 18.91 5.63
CA MET A 1 1.26 19.38 6.73
C MET A 1 1.51 18.54 7.97
N GLU A 2 1.64 19.16 9.15
CA GLU A 2 1.63 18.44 10.42
C GLU A 2 0.17 18.11 10.78
N ILE A 3 -0.09 16.85 11.14
CA ILE A 3 -1.39 16.35 11.61
C ILE A 3 -1.20 15.96 13.06
N ASN A 4 -1.96 16.56 13.98
CA ASN A 4 -2.08 16.10 15.34
C ASN A 4 -3.34 15.24 15.45
N ILE A 5 -3.17 13.96 15.78
CA ILE A 5 -4.23 12.95 15.81
C ILE A 5 -5.48 13.38 16.59
N LYS A 6 -5.34 14.19 17.65
CA LYS A 6 -6.47 14.60 18.50
C LYS A 6 -7.07 15.96 18.13
N GLU A 7 -6.39 16.75 17.32
CA GLU A 7 -6.72 18.17 17.11
C GLU A 7 -7.04 18.47 15.65
N THR A 8 -6.30 17.87 14.71
CA THR A 8 -6.46 18.15 13.28
C THR A 8 -7.79 17.59 12.78
N THR A 9 -8.50 18.40 12.01
CA THR A 9 -9.79 18.09 11.42
C THR A 9 -9.68 17.73 9.94
N GLN A 10 -10.70 17.06 9.40
CA GLN A 10 -10.80 16.79 7.97
C GLN A 10 -10.86 18.08 7.14
N GLU A 11 -11.51 19.13 7.65
CA GLU A 11 -11.61 20.42 6.96
C GLU A 11 -10.25 21.11 6.83
N GLU A 12 -9.39 21.02 7.84
CA GLU A 12 -8.02 21.55 7.74
C GLU A 12 -7.19 20.82 6.68
N ILE A 13 -7.35 19.49 6.57
CA ILE A 13 -6.70 18.70 5.50
C ILE A 13 -7.24 19.14 4.14
N ARG A 14 -8.56 19.29 3.99
CA ARG A 14 -9.21 19.72 2.75
C ARG A 14 -8.73 21.12 2.34
N LEU A 15 -8.67 22.05 3.28
CA LEU A 15 -8.16 23.41 3.06
C LEU A 15 -6.69 23.40 2.66
N PHE A 16 -5.85 22.60 3.33
CA PHE A 16 -4.44 22.44 2.98
C PHE A 16 -4.29 21.95 1.54
N ILE A 17 -4.96 20.87 1.16
CA ILE A 17 -4.90 20.32 -0.20
C ILE A 17 -5.40 21.34 -1.24
N SER A 18 -6.49 22.05 -0.95
CA SER A 18 -7.11 22.98 -1.90
C SER A 18 -6.34 24.30 -2.07
N SER A 19 -5.54 24.69 -1.08
CA SER A 19 -4.79 25.96 -1.06
C SER A 19 -3.34 25.83 -1.53
N HIS A 20 -2.86 24.62 -1.77
CA HIS A 20 -1.48 24.34 -2.16
C HIS A 20 -1.42 23.66 -3.52
N PRO A 21 -0.36 23.92 -4.33
CA PRO A 21 -0.11 23.15 -5.53
C PRO A 21 0.01 21.65 -5.21
N VAL A 22 -0.86 20.86 -5.82
CA VAL A 22 -0.86 19.40 -5.65
C VAL A 22 0.31 18.83 -6.44
N THR A 23 1.43 18.61 -5.74
CA THR A 23 2.68 18.08 -6.27
C THR A 23 3.03 16.75 -5.61
N ASN A 24 3.89 15.97 -6.25
CA ASN A 24 4.31 14.65 -5.77
C ASN A 24 5.76 14.69 -5.25
N PRO A 25 6.05 14.22 -4.02
CA PRO A 25 5.10 13.66 -3.06
C PRO A 25 4.36 14.72 -2.24
N LEU A 26 3.10 14.44 -1.90
CA LEU A 26 2.36 15.23 -0.92
C LEU A 26 2.67 14.72 0.49
N LEU A 27 3.30 15.57 1.31
CA LEU A 27 3.86 15.17 2.61
C LEU A 27 2.94 15.53 3.78
N PHE A 28 2.67 14.54 4.63
CA PHE A 28 2.01 14.70 5.91
C PHE A 28 2.85 14.08 7.02
N TYR A 29 2.80 14.66 8.21
CA TYR A 29 3.51 14.18 9.39
C TYR A 29 2.50 13.91 10.50
N LEU A 30 2.42 12.68 10.97
CA LEU A 30 1.43 12.26 11.96
C LEU A 30 2.03 12.33 13.37
N ASN A 31 1.46 13.21 14.20
CA ASN A 31 1.88 13.50 15.56
C ASN A 31 0.85 13.02 16.58
N THR A 32 1.34 12.60 17.73
CA THR A 32 0.53 12.22 18.88
C THR A 32 1.31 12.48 20.16
N SER A 33 0.59 12.63 21.28
CA SER A 33 1.18 12.63 22.62
C SER A 33 1.45 11.21 23.15
N SER A 34 0.98 10.18 22.45
CA SER A 34 1.29 8.77 22.73
C SER A 34 2.73 8.42 22.33
N VAL A 35 3.30 7.39 22.97
CA VAL A 35 4.63 6.87 22.62
C VAL A 35 4.65 6.03 21.35
N PHE A 36 3.47 5.62 20.85
CA PHE A 36 3.28 4.91 19.58
C PHE A 36 1.95 5.30 18.94
N ILE A 37 1.79 5.00 17.64
CA ILE A 37 0.53 5.11 16.90
C ILE A 37 0.01 3.69 16.59
N PRO A 38 -1.19 3.31 17.01
CA PRO A 38 -1.81 2.05 16.58
C PRO A 38 -1.90 1.94 15.05
N GLN A 39 -1.63 0.76 14.50
CA GLN A 39 -1.70 0.49 13.05
C GLN A 39 -3.05 0.88 12.42
N GLN A 40 -4.14 0.63 13.15
CA GLN A 40 -5.49 0.97 12.71
C GLN A 40 -5.68 2.49 12.61
N GLU A 41 -5.15 3.24 13.57
CA GLU A 41 -5.25 4.71 13.59
C GLU A 41 -4.43 5.33 12.44
N TYR A 42 -3.20 4.84 12.21
CA TYR A 42 -2.40 5.23 11.05
C TYR A 42 -3.15 4.98 9.73
N SER A 43 -3.74 3.79 9.60
CA SER A 43 -4.50 3.41 8.40
C SER A 43 -5.74 4.29 8.18
N GLN A 44 -6.43 4.66 9.26
CA GLN A 44 -7.57 5.59 9.20
C GLN A 44 -7.17 6.98 8.71
N TRP A 45 -6.05 7.52 9.20
CA TRP A 45 -5.54 8.81 8.73
C TRP A 45 -5.12 8.79 7.26
N LEU A 46 -4.41 7.75 6.83
CA LEU A 46 -4.03 7.62 5.43
C LEU A 46 -5.25 7.47 4.52
N GLN A 47 -6.25 6.69 4.95
CA GLN A 47 -7.53 6.55 4.25
C GLN A 47 -8.28 7.89 4.19
N LEU A 48 -8.31 8.67 5.27
CA LEU A 48 -8.94 9.98 5.32
C LEU A 48 -8.30 10.95 4.32
N ILE A 49 -6.97 11.04 4.30
CA ILE A 49 -6.23 11.91 3.37
C ILE A 49 -6.56 11.55 1.92
N TYR A 50 -6.49 10.27 1.57
CA TYR A 50 -6.81 9.83 0.21
C TYR A 50 -8.27 10.04 -0.15
N LYS A 51 -9.20 9.82 0.78
CA LYS A 51 -10.62 10.11 0.57
C LYS A 51 -10.83 11.60 0.28
N THR A 52 -10.22 12.48 1.07
CA THR A 52 -10.29 13.93 0.85
C THR A 52 -9.69 14.33 -0.51
N LEU A 53 -8.55 13.76 -0.89
CA LEU A 53 -7.95 13.99 -2.23
C LEU A 53 -8.90 13.60 -3.35
N ILE A 54 -9.51 12.41 -3.28
CA ILE A 54 -10.42 11.87 -4.29
C ILE A 54 -11.71 12.69 -4.36
N GLU A 55 -12.24 13.15 -3.23
CA GLU A 55 -13.41 14.03 -3.17
C GLU A 55 -13.14 15.41 -3.81
N ILE A 56 -11.90 15.90 -3.76
CA ILE A 56 -11.50 17.15 -4.42
C ILE A 56 -11.35 16.93 -5.92
N ASN A 57 -10.62 15.88 -6.31
CA ASN A 57 -10.42 15.50 -7.71
C ASN A 57 -10.08 14.02 -7.79
N GLU A 58 -10.90 13.25 -8.53
CA GLU A 58 -10.73 11.81 -8.63
C GLU A 58 -9.37 11.40 -9.23
N SER A 59 -8.76 12.24 -10.07
CA SER A 59 -7.40 12.01 -10.61
C SER A 59 -6.30 11.99 -9.53
N TYR A 60 -6.55 12.54 -8.34
CA TYR A 60 -5.59 12.49 -7.23
C TYR A 60 -5.47 11.11 -6.58
N SER A 61 -6.29 10.15 -7.00
CA SER A 61 -6.14 8.73 -6.65
C SER A 61 -4.78 8.12 -7.03
N VAL A 62 -4.09 8.65 -8.04
CA VAL A 62 -2.74 8.23 -8.44
C VAL A 62 -1.62 9.10 -7.84
N LEU A 63 -1.98 10.17 -7.11
CA LEU A 63 -1.02 11.02 -6.42
C LEU A 63 -0.39 10.23 -5.27
N PHE A 64 0.94 10.24 -5.22
CA PHE A 64 1.64 9.66 -4.07
C PHE A 64 1.59 10.62 -2.88
N VAL A 65 1.07 10.09 -1.77
CA VAL A 65 1.03 10.74 -0.45
C VAL A 65 1.96 9.97 0.45
N LEU A 66 2.84 10.67 1.15
CA LEU A 66 3.68 10.09 2.19
C LEU A 66 3.22 10.61 3.56
N LEU A 67 2.66 9.71 4.37
CA LEU A 67 2.25 9.99 5.75
C LEU A 67 3.33 9.47 6.70
N ILE A 68 4.14 10.36 7.26
CA ILE A 68 5.29 10.00 8.09
C ILE A 68 4.85 10.01 9.57
N PRO A 69 4.81 8.85 10.26
CA PRO A 69 4.53 8.82 11.69
C PRO A 69 5.76 9.31 12.48
N ARG A 70 5.55 10.27 13.39
CA ARG A 70 6.63 10.85 14.23
C ARG A 70 7.04 9.97 15.39
N VAL A 71 6.19 9.00 15.74
CA VAL A 71 6.49 7.90 16.67
C VAL A 71 6.24 6.57 15.96
N ASN A 72 6.81 5.49 16.47
CA ASN A 72 6.67 4.18 15.85
C ASN A 72 5.19 3.73 15.78
N LEU A 73 4.85 3.00 14.71
CA LEU A 73 3.58 2.28 14.69
C LEU A 73 3.61 1.10 15.66
N PHE A 74 2.46 0.62 16.12
CA PHE A 74 2.34 -0.58 16.94
C PHE A 74 1.13 -1.45 16.54
N PRO A 75 1.30 -2.79 16.41
CA PRO A 75 2.53 -3.55 16.58
C PRO A 75 3.56 -3.34 15.44
N ARG A 76 4.82 -3.69 15.71
CA ARG A 76 5.91 -3.82 14.71
C ARG A 76 6.41 -5.25 14.67
N TYR A 77 6.96 -5.64 13.52
CA TYR A 77 7.49 -6.97 13.28
C TYR A 77 8.84 -6.88 12.55
N ASN A 78 9.72 -7.86 12.76
CA ASN A 78 11.06 -7.81 12.18
C ASN A 78 10.98 -7.97 10.66
N ASN A 79 10.32 -9.03 10.19
CA ASN A 79 10.19 -9.32 8.77
C ASN A 79 8.73 -9.20 8.34
N VAL A 80 8.44 -8.16 7.55
CA VAL A 80 7.09 -7.85 7.06
C VAL A 80 7.01 -8.11 5.57
N GLY A 81 6.02 -8.88 5.16
CA GLY A 81 5.70 -9.17 3.77
C GLY A 81 4.57 -8.30 3.26
N VAL A 82 4.65 -7.93 1.99
CA VAL A 82 3.56 -7.31 1.24
C VAL A 82 3.57 -7.83 -0.20
N GLY A 83 2.40 -8.21 -0.70
CA GLY A 83 2.26 -8.79 -2.03
C GLY A 83 1.24 -8.04 -2.88
N GLY A 84 1.52 -7.91 -4.17
CA GLY A 84 0.60 -7.25 -5.09
C GLY A 84 1.04 -7.36 -6.55
N THR A 85 0.13 -7.04 -7.45
CA THR A 85 0.51 -6.86 -8.86
C THR A 85 1.27 -5.56 -9.05
N PHE A 86 0.89 -4.50 -8.32
CA PHE A 86 1.52 -3.18 -8.41
C PHE A 86 1.55 -2.62 -9.83
N ASP A 87 0.54 -2.96 -10.63
CA ASP A 87 0.33 -2.35 -11.94
C ASP A 87 -0.30 -0.96 -11.75
N ARG A 88 0.30 0.08 -12.34
CA ARG A 88 -0.16 1.48 -12.22
C ARG A 88 -0.42 1.88 -10.77
N LEU A 89 0.65 2.27 -10.08
CA LEU A 89 0.60 2.63 -8.67
C LEU A 89 -0.49 3.68 -8.39
N HIS A 90 -1.20 3.46 -7.30
CA HIS A 90 -2.34 4.27 -6.88
C HIS A 90 -2.50 4.21 -5.37
N CYS A 91 -3.44 4.99 -4.82
CA CYS A 91 -3.69 5.14 -3.38
C CYS A 91 -3.69 3.81 -2.61
N GLY A 92 -4.43 2.80 -3.08
CA GLY A 92 -4.41 1.45 -2.48
C GLY A 92 -3.02 0.81 -2.39
N HIS A 93 -2.21 0.87 -3.46
CA HIS A 93 -0.83 0.37 -3.44
C HIS A 93 0.05 1.18 -2.49
N TYR A 94 -0.05 2.51 -2.53
CA TYR A 94 0.72 3.39 -1.67
C TYR A 94 0.40 3.15 -0.20
N SER A 95 -0.86 2.94 0.15
CA SER A 95 -1.26 2.58 1.52
C SER A 95 -0.70 1.24 1.95
N LEU A 96 -0.78 0.22 1.08
CA LEU A 96 -0.29 -1.11 1.38
C LEU A 96 1.24 -1.12 1.65
N ILE A 97 2.00 -0.43 0.79
CA ILE A 97 3.46 -0.36 0.88
C ILE A 97 3.88 0.47 2.09
N GLN A 98 3.25 1.62 2.33
CA GLN A 98 3.58 2.46 3.49
C GLN A 98 3.29 1.75 4.81
N THR A 99 2.13 1.08 4.93
CA THR A 99 1.82 0.29 6.13
C THR A 99 2.88 -0.79 6.33
N ALA A 100 3.28 -1.52 5.29
CA ALA A 100 4.34 -2.54 5.41
C ALA A 100 5.69 -1.96 5.84
N LEU A 101 6.07 -0.83 5.25
CA LEU A 101 7.32 -0.12 5.54
C LEU A 101 7.39 0.33 6.99
N PHE A 102 6.36 1.03 7.50
CA PHE A 102 6.36 1.55 8.87
C PHE A 102 6.12 0.46 9.93
N THR A 103 5.57 -0.69 9.54
CA THR A 103 5.44 -1.86 10.40
C THR A 103 6.76 -2.61 10.58
N SER A 104 7.58 -2.66 9.52
CA SER A 104 8.83 -3.42 9.50
C SER A 104 9.90 -2.78 10.38
N SER A 105 10.56 -3.57 11.23
CA SER A 105 11.70 -3.16 12.04
C SER A 105 13.05 -3.66 11.53
N SER A 106 13.09 -4.67 10.65
CA SER A 106 14.35 -5.25 10.17
C SER A 106 14.39 -5.48 8.67
N HIS A 107 13.32 -6.04 8.09
CA HIS A 107 13.28 -6.35 6.67
C HIS A 107 11.87 -6.20 6.08
N LEU A 108 11.80 -5.64 4.88
CA LEU A 108 10.57 -5.53 4.09
C LEU A 108 10.66 -6.43 2.84
N ALA A 109 9.83 -7.47 2.80
CA ALA A 109 9.72 -8.36 1.65
C ALA A 109 8.55 -7.93 0.75
N ILE A 110 8.86 -7.48 -0.47
CA ILE A 110 7.86 -7.06 -1.46
C ILE A 110 7.76 -8.12 -2.56
N ALA A 111 6.59 -8.72 -2.67
CA ALA A 111 6.29 -9.73 -3.69
C ALA A 111 5.48 -9.13 -4.83
N ILE A 112 6.03 -9.15 -6.04
CA ILE A 112 5.39 -8.65 -7.24
C ILE A 112 4.89 -9.84 -8.06
N THR A 113 3.62 -9.85 -8.45
CA THR A 113 3.07 -10.96 -9.25
C THR A 113 3.76 -11.07 -10.60
N GLY A 114 4.25 -12.26 -10.95
CA GLY A 114 4.75 -12.63 -12.26
C GLY A 114 3.65 -13.03 -13.23
N ASP A 115 4.02 -13.27 -14.48
CA ASP A 115 3.10 -13.43 -15.61
C ASP A 115 2.09 -14.58 -15.41
N ALA A 116 2.51 -15.66 -14.75
CA ALA A 116 1.66 -16.83 -14.47
C ALA A 116 0.38 -16.46 -13.69
N LEU A 117 0.41 -15.40 -12.88
CA LEU A 117 -0.73 -14.93 -12.09
C LEU A 117 -1.50 -13.79 -12.75
N LEU A 118 -1.08 -13.31 -13.92
CA LEU A 118 -1.70 -12.16 -14.59
C LEU A 118 -2.82 -12.56 -15.55
N HIS A 119 -2.77 -13.75 -16.13
CA HIS A 119 -3.73 -14.16 -17.17
C HIS A 119 -5.20 -14.20 -16.71
N SER A 120 -5.46 -14.34 -15.41
CA SER A 120 -6.82 -14.28 -14.86
C SER A 120 -7.33 -12.85 -14.62
N LYS A 121 -6.49 -11.83 -14.83
CA LYS A 121 -6.84 -10.42 -14.58
C LYS A 121 -7.49 -9.77 -15.79
N GLN A 122 -8.42 -8.87 -15.52
CA GLN A 122 -9.09 -8.08 -16.55
C GLN A 122 -8.08 -7.19 -17.31
N ASN A 123 -8.15 -7.24 -18.65
CA ASN A 123 -7.24 -6.57 -19.57
C ASN A 123 -5.76 -6.89 -19.26
N TYR A 124 -5.44 -8.18 -19.06
CA TYR A 124 -4.09 -8.61 -18.70
C TYR A 124 -3.04 -8.17 -19.73
N GLU A 125 -3.43 -8.06 -21.00
CA GLU A 125 -2.59 -7.61 -22.11
C GLU A 125 -2.10 -6.16 -21.95
N LEU A 126 -2.77 -5.37 -21.10
CA LEU A 126 -2.42 -3.98 -20.79
C LEU A 126 -1.63 -3.84 -19.49
N ILE A 127 -1.37 -4.94 -18.76
CA ILE A 127 -0.57 -4.91 -17.54
C ILE A 127 0.90 -4.67 -17.92
N HIS A 128 1.57 -3.77 -17.20
CA HIS A 128 2.99 -3.52 -17.42
C HIS A 128 3.83 -4.77 -17.13
N SER A 129 4.97 -4.91 -17.83
CA SER A 129 5.92 -5.99 -17.58
C SER A 129 6.38 -6.01 -16.12
N PHE A 130 6.86 -7.18 -15.67
CA PHE A 130 7.44 -7.31 -14.33
C PHE A 130 8.51 -6.24 -14.07
N THR A 131 9.45 -6.04 -15.00
CA THR A 131 10.54 -5.07 -14.88
C THR A 131 10.03 -3.64 -14.69
N THR A 132 9.01 -3.24 -15.44
CA THR A 132 8.41 -1.90 -15.29
C THR A 132 7.78 -1.73 -13.90
N ARG A 133 7.00 -2.72 -13.44
CA ARG A 133 6.35 -2.67 -12.11
C ARG A 133 7.37 -2.70 -10.99
N GLN A 134 8.43 -3.50 -11.12
CA GLN A 134 9.55 -3.52 -10.20
C GLN A 134 10.25 -2.16 -10.11
N THR A 135 10.52 -1.53 -11.26
CA THR A 135 11.15 -0.20 -11.32
C THR A 135 10.28 0.85 -10.62
N GLN A 136 8.96 0.82 -10.85
CA GLN A 136 8.02 1.72 -10.16
C GLN A 136 8.06 1.59 -8.64
N ILE A 137 8.19 0.37 -8.11
CA ILE A 137 8.35 0.13 -6.67
C ILE A 137 9.70 0.65 -6.16
N ILE A 138 10.79 0.40 -6.89
CA ILE A 138 12.12 0.89 -6.52
C ILE A 138 12.14 2.43 -6.47
N ASP A 139 11.57 3.09 -7.47
CA ASP A 139 11.48 4.56 -7.52
C ASP A 139 10.63 5.13 -6.38
N LEU A 140 9.54 4.44 -6.03
CA LEU A 140 8.71 4.80 -4.86
C LEU A 140 9.53 4.70 -3.58
N LEU A 141 10.23 3.58 -3.34
CA LEU A 141 11.05 3.39 -2.14
C LEU A 141 12.21 4.40 -2.07
N HIS A 142 12.87 4.68 -3.20
CA HIS A 142 13.87 5.74 -3.29
C HIS A 142 13.29 7.11 -2.96
N THR A 143 12.07 7.40 -3.41
CA THR A 143 11.39 8.65 -3.08
C THR A 143 11.10 8.74 -1.59
N ILE A 144 10.58 7.67 -0.97
CA ILE A 144 10.34 7.62 0.49
C ILE A 144 11.64 7.81 1.26
N ASN A 145 12.72 7.15 0.83
CA ASN A 145 14.02 7.20 1.51
C ASN A 145 14.66 8.61 1.55
N LYS A 146 14.22 9.54 0.68
CA LYS A 146 14.63 10.96 0.75
C LYS A 146 14.04 11.69 1.97
N TYR A 147 12.92 11.20 2.50
CA TYR A 147 12.18 11.86 3.59
C TYR A 147 12.17 11.05 4.89
N TYR A 148 12.26 9.72 4.80
CA TYR A 148 12.25 8.83 5.96
C TYR A 148 13.13 7.60 5.70
N PRO A 149 14.04 7.23 6.62
CA PRO A 149 14.90 6.06 6.44
C PRO A 149 14.08 4.78 6.34
N ILE A 150 14.25 4.03 5.26
CA ILE A 150 13.51 2.79 5.03
C ILE A 150 14.32 1.58 5.53
N PRO A 151 13.68 0.51 6.02
CA PRO A 151 14.38 -0.72 6.36
C PRO A 151 14.97 -1.38 5.09
N PRO A 152 15.97 -2.27 5.25
CA PRO A 152 16.37 -3.19 4.19
C PRO A 152 15.16 -3.88 3.56
N TYR A 153 15.22 -4.08 2.24
CA TYR A 153 14.10 -4.68 1.52
C TYR A 153 14.57 -5.63 0.40
N THR A 154 13.71 -6.57 0.05
CA THR A 154 13.86 -7.44 -1.12
C THR A 154 12.62 -7.34 -1.99
N ILE A 155 12.82 -7.36 -3.31
CA ILE A 155 11.73 -7.46 -4.27
C ILE A 155 11.87 -8.80 -5.00
N SER A 156 10.82 -9.61 -4.98
CA SER A 156 10.78 -10.92 -5.63
C SER A 156 9.59 -11.06 -6.56
N GLU A 157 9.78 -11.75 -7.68
CA GLU A 157 8.67 -12.21 -8.52
C GLU A 157 7.98 -13.42 -7.89
N ILE A 158 6.64 -13.41 -7.87
CA ILE A 158 5.85 -14.56 -7.41
C ILE A 158 4.96 -15.11 -8.52
N ASN A 159 5.03 -16.42 -8.71
CA ASN A 159 4.24 -17.15 -9.72
C ASN A 159 3.15 -18.04 -9.10
N GLN A 160 2.98 -17.97 -7.78
CA GLN A 160 1.93 -18.64 -7.02
C GLN A 160 1.27 -17.63 -6.05
N PRO A 161 -0.05 -17.71 -5.79
CA PRO A 161 -0.76 -16.73 -4.96
C PRO A 161 -0.17 -16.53 -3.55
N GLU A 162 0.33 -17.59 -2.94
CA GLU A 162 0.98 -17.55 -1.63
C GLU A 162 2.41 -17.00 -1.66
N GLY A 163 3.08 -16.93 -2.81
CA GLY A 163 4.48 -16.57 -2.90
C GLY A 163 5.36 -17.38 -1.93
N THR A 164 6.26 -16.72 -1.22
CA THR A 164 7.11 -17.32 -0.18
C THR A 164 6.44 -17.39 1.20
N SER A 165 5.22 -16.88 1.38
CA SER A 165 4.59 -16.75 2.70
C SER A 165 4.37 -18.08 3.42
N THR A 166 4.32 -19.20 2.68
CA THR A 166 4.15 -20.55 3.25
C THR A 166 5.47 -21.30 3.47
N THR A 167 6.57 -20.78 2.92
CA THR A 167 7.88 -21.45 2.89
C THR A 167 8.98 -20.66 3.60
N ASP A 168 8.80 -19.35 3.82
CA ASP A 168 9.73 -18.51 4.56
C ASP A 168 9.46 -18.58 6.07
N PRO A 169 10.33 -19.23 6.86
CA PRO A 169 10.16 -19.33 8.31
C PRO A 169 10.44 -18.02 9.04
N THR A 170 11.13 -17.06 8.41
CA THR A 170 11.53 -15.80 9.02
C THR A 170 10.44 -14.74 8.94
N LEU A 171 9.47 -14.90 8.04
CA LEU A 171 8.36 -13.97 7.87
C LEU A 171 7.47 -13.96 9.12
N ASP A 172 7.25 -12.77 9.68
CA ASP A 172 6.50 -12.57 10.94
C ASP A 172 5.09 -12.07 10.69
N CYS A 173 4.93 -11.17 9.69
CA CYS A 173 3.68 -10.49 9.41
C CYS A 173 3.46 -10.30 7.91
N LEU A 174 2.20 -10.40 7.48
CA LEU A 174 1.76 -10.07 6.14
C LEU A 174 0.80 -8.87 6.17
N ILE A 175 1.10 -7.84 5.38
CA ILE A 175 0.15 -6.75 5.14
C ILE A 175 -0.72 -7.12 3.95
N VAL A 176 -2.03 -7.08 4.15
CA VAL A 176 -3.03 -7.45 3.15
C VAL A 176 -4.08 -6.35 3.02
N SER A 177 -4.76 -6.29 1.89
CA SER A 177 -5.99 -5.52 1.75
C SER A 177 -7.20 -6.37 2.16
N GLU A 178 -8.36 -5.75 2.37
CA GLU A 178 -9.63 -6.48 2.56
C GLU A 178 -9.89 -7.52 1.44
N GLU A 179 -9.42 -7.28 0.22
CA GLU A 179 -9.57 -8.22 -0.91
C GLU A 179 -8.79 -9.52 -0.70
N THR A 180 -7.63 -9.40 -0.05
CA THR A 180 -6.67 -10.49 0.12
C THR A 180 -6.67 -11.05 1.54
N GLN A 181 -7.42 -10.46 2.47
CA GLN A 181 -7.51 -10.91 3.86
C GLN A 181 -7.89 -12.39 3.99
N LYS A 182 -8.80 -12.89 3.13
CA LYS A 182 -9.23 -14.29 3.15
C LYS A 182 -8.11 -15.29 2.87
N THR A 183 -6.99 -14.86 2.27
CA THR A 183 -5.85 -15.76 1.99
C THR A 183 -5.05 -16.08 3.25
N ILE A 184 -5.13 -15.25 4.30
CA ILE A 184 -4.37 -15.43 5.55
C ILE A 184 -4.63 -16.78 6.19
N SER A 185 -5.90 -17.18 6.32
CA SER A 185 -6.25 -18.48 6.94
C SER A 185 -5.65 -19.65 6.17
N PHE A 186 -5.68 -19.59 4.82
CA PHE A 186 -5.07 -20.62 3.97
C PHE A 186 -3.55 -20.66 4.13
N ILE A 187 -2.89 -19.49 4.13
CA ILE A 187 -1.44 -19.37 4.32
C ILE A 187 -1.04 -19.94 5.69
N ASN A 188 -1.73 -19.55 6.76
CA ASN A 188 -1.42 -20.00 8.12
C ASN A 188 -1.64 -21.51 8.30
N ASN A 189 -2.69 -22.09 7.69
CA ASN A 189 -2.86 -23.54 7.69
C ASN A 189 -1.69 -24.25 6.99
N LYS A 190 -1.23 -23.76 5.84
CA LYS A 190 -0.05 -24.30 5.15
C LYS A 190 1.23 -24.14 5.97
N ARG A 191 1.43 -23.00 6.63
CA ARG A 191 2.57 -22.76 7.52
C ARG A 191 2.61 -23.75 8.68
N ILE A 192 1.46 -23.99 9.33
CA ILE A 192 1.34 -24.96 10.42
C ILE A 192 1.69 -26.38 9.92
N MET A 193 1.19 -26.77 8.74
CA MET A 193 1.54 -28.06 8.12
C MET A 193 3.04 -28.17 7.80
N ASN A 194 3.69 -27.06 7.47
CA ASN A 194 5.13 -26.98 7.22
C ASN A 194 5.97 -26.83 8.52
N GLY A 195 5.35 -26.82 9.70
CA GLY A 195 6.03 -26.67 10.99
C GLY A 195 6.43 -25.23 11.35
N PHE A 196 5.85 -24.23 10.70
CA PHE A 196 6.11 -22.81 10.97
C PHE A 196 5.02 -22.16 11.82
N GLN A 197 5.38 -21.08 12.51
CA GLN A 197 4.43 -20.26 13.26
C GLN A 197 3.46 -19.55 12.30
N PRO A 198 2.18 -19.40 12.66
CA PRO A 198 1.24 -18.60 11.87
C PRO A 198 1.70 -17.14 11.80
N LEU A 199 1.49 -16.51 10.65
CA LEU A 199 1.75 -15.09 10.44
C LEU A 199 0.73 -14.25 11.21
N HIS A 200 1.21 -13.16 11.77
CA HIS A 200 0.33 -12.02 12.05
C HIS A 200 -0.11 -11.37 10.74
N SER A 201 -1.28 -10.76 10.72
CA SER A 201 -1.76 -10.01 9.56
C SER A 201 -2.28 -8.65 9.95
N ILE A 202 -1.92 -7.63 9.20
CA ILE A 202 -2.55 -6.31 9.26
C ILE A 202 -3.33 -6.13 7.97
N THR A 203 -4.64 -5.96 8.10
CA THR A 203 -5.53 -5.67 6.97
C THR A 203 -5.72 -4.17 6.83
N ILE A 204 -5.47 -3.64 5.64
CA ILE A 204 -5.83 -2.26 5.28
C ILE A 204 -7.18 -2.23 4.57
N ASN A 205 -7.95 -1.18 4.84
CA ASN A 205 -9.23 -0.94 4.18
C ASN A 205 -9.05 -0.55 2.72
N LEU A 206 -10.04 -0.86 1.89
CA LEU A 206 -10.08 -0.34 0.53
C LEU A 206 -10.36 1.15 0.50
N ILE A 207 -9.66 1.85 -0.41
CA ILE A 207 -9.94 3.24 -0.73
C ILE A 207 -10.95 3.25 -1.87
N LEU A 208 -12.10 3.86 -1.62
CA LEU A 208 -13.22 3.92 -2.54
C LEU A 208 -13.21 5.25 -3.31
N THR A 209 -13.73 5.22 -4.53
CA THR A 209 -14.09 6.41 -5.32
C THR A 209 -15.37 7.05 -4.78
N THR A 210 -15.70 8.24 -5.29
CA THR A 210 -16.89 8.99 -4.87
C THR A 210 -18.21 8.27 -5.16
N ASP A 211 -18.23 7.37 -6.14
CA ASP A 211 -19.37 6.51 -6.47
C ASP A 211 -19.45 5.22 -5.60
N GLY A 212 -18.54 5.06 -4.64
CA GLY A 212 -18.47 3.90 -3.75
C GLY A 212 -17.83 2.66 -4.38
N SER A 213 -17.39 2.72 -5.64
CA SER A 213 -16.61 1.65 -6.24
C SER A 213 -15.17 1.65 -5.71
N LYS A 214 -14.46 0.53 -5.84
CA LYS A 214 -13.07 0.44 -5.40
C LYS A 214 -12.14 1.08 -6.41
N PHE A 215 -11.11 1.79 -5.92
CA PHE A 215 -10.03 2.20 -6.80
C PHE A 215 -9.09 1.02 -7.11
N SER A 216 -8.89 0.71 -8.38
CA SER A 216 -8.07 -0.43 -8.80
C SER A 216 -7.34 -0.18 -10.12
N SER A 217 -6.22 -0.88 -10.32
CA SER A 217 -5.49 -0.87 -11.60
C SER A 217 -6.36 -1.25 -12.80
N SER A 218 -7.35 -2.13 -12.62
CA SER A 218 -8.28 -2.51 -13.70
C SER A 218 -9.09 -1.30 -14.20
N THR A 219 -9.51 -0.43 -13.28
CA THR A 219 -10.21 0.82 -13.61
C THR A 219 -9.31 1.76 -14.39
N LEU A 220 -8.05 1.92 -13.97
CA LEU A 220 -7.05 2.72 -14.68
C LEU A 220 -6.79 2.21 -16.10
N ARG A 221 -6.57 0.89 -16.27
CA ARG A 221 -6.39 0.25 -17.58
C ARG A 221 -7.58 0.49 -18.51
N SER A 222 -8.79 0.41 -17.97
CA SER A 222 -10.02 0.59 -18.75
C SER A 222 -10.16 2.04 -19.24
N ARG A 223 -9.80 3.01 -18.40
CA ARG A 223 -9.78 4.45 -18.76
C ARG A 223 -8.75 4.73 -19.86
N GLU A 224 -7.51 4.26 -19.71
CA GLU A 224 -6.47 4.42 -20.73
C GLU A 224 -6.87 3.81 -22.07
N LYS A 225 -7.45 2.60 -22.05
CA LYS A 225 -7.94 1.93 -23.27
C LYS A 225 -9.01 2.76 -23.99
N SER A 226 -9.97 3.32 -23.25
CA SER A 226 -11.02 4.17 -23.84
C SER A 226 -10.47 5.47 -24.44
N MET A 227 -9.50 6.12 -23.79
CA MET A 227 -8.86 7.34 -24.31
C MET A 227 -8.09 7.08 -25.60
N ASN A 228 -7.36 5.97 -25.69
CA ASN A 228 -6.60 5.60 -26.88
C ASN A 228 -7.48 5.13 -28.06
N GLN A 229 -8.75 4.78 -27.82
CA GLN A 229 -9.70 4.41 -28.88
C GLN A 229 -10.47 5.63 -29.45
N CYS A 230 -10.43 6.76 -28.76
CA CYS A 230 -11.06 8.02 -29.21
C CYS A 230 -10.08 8.96 -29.94
N GLN A 231 -8.81 8.59 -30.09
CA GLN A 231 -7.78 9.27 -30.89
C GLN A 231 -7.58 8.55 -32.22
#